data_AF-A0A849UFS7-F1
#
_entry.id   AF-A0A849UFS7-F1
#
_cell.length_a   1.000
_cell.length_b   1.000
_cell.length_c   1.000
_cell.angle_alpha   90.00
_cell.angle_beta   90.00
_cell.angle_gamma   90.00
#
_symmetry.space_group_name_H-M   'P 1'
#
loop_
_entity.id
_entity.type
_entity.pdbx_description
1 polymer ?
#
loop_
_entity_poly.entity_id
_entity_poly.type
_entity_poly.pdbx_seq_one_letter_code
_entity_poly.pdbx_strand_id
1 'polypeptide(L)'
;MHSFKLSLLTVCMLAFLSACSSIKLNPFGSGTKERSAAPENATAYVCDGNKQFYIRLLNNGNDAWLIYPDHEVNLSKSADNNNRYTSGVITLLINGDQTTLDDGEKIAYVACKPQLKK
;
A
#
# COMPACT_ATOMS: atom_id res chain seq x y z
N MET A 1 64.55 7.34 -21.77
CA MET A 1 64.89 5.91 -21.49
C MET A 1 65.42 5.81 -20.06
N HIS A 2 64.98 4.76 -19.36
CA HIS A 2 65.38 4.30 -18.02
C HIS A 2 64.78 5.01 -16.80
N SER A 3 63.54 4.62 -16.47
CA SER A 3 62.98 4.72 -15.11
C SER A 3 63.50 3.55 -14.28
N PHE A 4 64.33 3.84 -13.28
CA PHE A 4 64.89 2.89 -12.33
C PHE A 4 63.95 2.77 -11.12
N LYS A 5 63.52 1.54 -10.81
CA LYS A 5 62.64 1.18 -9.70
C LYS A 5 63.41 1.19 -8.36
N LEU A 6 62.82 1.77 -7.32
CA LEU A 6 63.02 1.39 -5.90
C LEU A 6 61.89 2.08 -5.09
N SER A 7 60.75 1.47 -4.80
CA SER A 7 60.50 0.44 -3.79
C SER A 7 61.05 0.78 -2.40
N LEU A 8 60.53 1.83 -1.75
CA LEU A 8 60.44 1.95 -0.29
C LEU A 8 59.58 3.15 0.12
N LEU A 9 58.31 2.93 0.45
CA LEU A 9 57.36 3.78 1.22
C LEU A 9 55.95 3.26 0.82
N THR A 10 54.98 2.96 1.68
CA THR A 10 54.69 3.44 3.02
C THR A 10 53.73 2.42 3.63
N VAL A 11 54.15 1.79 4.73
CA VAL A 11 53.27 1.14 5.70
C VAL A 11 52.36 2.23 6.27
N CYS A 12 51.09 2.29 5.84
CA CYS A 12 50.09 3.16 6.47
C CYS A 12 48.65 2.69 6.18
N MET A 13 48.41 1.37 6.15
CA MET A 13 47.08 0.80 5.94
C MET A 13 46.60 0.07 7.21
N LEU A 14 46.63 0.76 8.35
CA LEU A 14 46.28 0.20 9.67
C LEU A 14 45.56 1.22 10.57
N ALA A 15 44.64 2.03 10.04
CA ALA A 15 43.97 3.03 10.87
C ALA A 15 42.55 3.40 10.45
N PHE A 16 41.66 2.45 10.09
CA PHE A 16 40.21 2.73 10.06
C PHE A 16 39.34 1.49 10.33
N LEU A 17 39.44 0.90 11.52
CA LEU A 17 38.35 0.08 12.07
C LEU A 17 38.09 0.46 13.53
N SER A 18 37.77 1.73 13.78
CA SER A 18 37.13 2.13 15.02
C SER A 18 35.63 1.86 14.93
N ALA A 19 35.23 0.71 15.49
CA ALA A 19 33.98 0.46 16.20
C ALA A 19 32.76 1.34 15.85
N CYS A 20 31.84 0.81 15.05
CA CYS A 20 30.43 1.20 15.14
C CYS A 20 29.78 0.41 16.27
N SER A 21 29.58 1.09 17.38
CA SER A 21 28.89 0.64 18.59
C SER A 21 27.44 0.23 18.31
N SER A 22 27.01 -0.80 19.04
CA SER A 22 25.64 -1.02 19.53
C SER A 22 24.54 -1.25 18.48
N ILE A 23 24.56 -2.42 17.85
CA ILE A 23 23.35 -2.98 17.24
C ILE A 23 22.42 -3.45 18.38
N LYS A 24 21.40 -2.66 18.72
CA LYS A 24 20.23 -3.14 19.47
C LYS A 24 19.41 -4.04 18.55
N LEU A 25 19.73 -5.33 18.54
CA LEU A 25 18.84 -6.34 17.96
C LEU A 25 17.64 -6.51 18.90
N ASN A 26 16.50 -5.97 18.49
CA ASN A 26 15.21 -6.26 19.10
C ASN A 26 14.60 -7.40 18.28
N PRO A 27 14.75 -8.70 18.66
CA PRO A 27 14.37 -9.83 17.82
C PRO A 27 12.84 -10.00 17.67
N PHE A 28 12.06 -9.22 18.41
CA PHE A 28 10.61 -9.10 18.26
C PHE A 28 10.26 -7.62 18.38
N GLY A 29 10.13 -6.94 17.23
CA GLY A 29 9.72 -5.54 17.16
C GLY A 29 8.34 -5.37 17.79
N SER A 30 8.22 -4.47 18.76
CA SER A 30 6.94 -4.07 19.33
C SER A 30 6.12 -3.30 18.29
N GLY A 31 5.30 -4.03 17.55
CA GLY A 31 3.91 -3.68 17.26
C GLY A 31 3.63 -2.28 16.74
N THR A 32 4.39 -1.75 15.80
CA THR A 32 3.76 -0.91 14.77
C THR A 32 3.14 -1.88 13.80
N LYS A 33 1.80 -2.04 13.83
CA LYS A 33 1.08 -2.52 12.65
C LYS A 33 1.54 -1.60 11.54
N GLU A 34 2.40 -2.10 10.67
CA GLU A 34 2.83 -1.42 9.47
C GLU A 34 1.54 -1.01 8.78
N ARG A 35 1.20 0.27 8.86
CA ARG A 35 -0.02 0.77 8.24
C ARG A 35 0.32 0.73 6.77
N SER A 36 -0.08 -0.35 6.10
CA SER A 36 0.08 -0.54 4.67
C SER A 36 -0.18 0.79 4.00
N ALA A 37 0.86 1.37 3.42
CA ALA A 37 0.80 2.70 2.85
C ALA A 37 -0.41 2.75 1.90
N ALA A 38 -1.16 3.85 1.93
CA ALA A 38 -2.32 3.99 1.06
C ALA A 38 -1.88 3.75 -0.40
N PRO A 39 -2.53 2.83 -1.14
CA PRO A 39 -2.14 2.51 -2.51
C PRO A 39 -2.11 3.77 -3.38
N GLU A 40 -1.15 3.85 -4.29
CA GLU A 40 -1.11 4.96 -5.25
C GLU A 40 -2.36 4.96 -6.14
N ASN A 41 -2.81 6.14 -6.55
CA ASN A 41 -3.97 6.34 -7.42
C ASN A 41 -5.26 5.67 -6.92
N ALA A 42 -5.39 5.47 -5.61
CA ALA A 42 -6.58 4.91 -4.99
C ALA A 42 -7.31 5.94 -4.11
N THR A 43 -8.63 5.85 -4.09
CA THR A 43 -9.49 6.60 -3.18
C THR A 43 -9.69 5.76 -1.92
N ALA A 44 -9.41 6.33 -0.76
CA ALA A 44 -9.65 5.67 0.51
C ALA A 44 -11.12 5.87 0.92
N TYR A 45 -11.73 4.84 1.47
CA TYR A 45 -13.07 4.88 2.03
C TYR A 45 -13.00 4.49 3.49
N VAL A 46 -13.57 5.32 4.36
CA VAL A 46 -13.65 5.06 5.80
C VAL A 46 -15.10 4.84 6.17
N CYS A 47 -15.36 3.70 6.81
CA CYS A 47 -16.66 3.20 7.20
C CYS A 47 -16.80 3.21 8.74
N ASP A 48 -17.97 2.87 9.24
CA ASP A 48 -18.20 2.73 10.68
C ASP A 48 -17.23 1.72 11.32
N GLY A 49 -16.89 1.96 12.59
CA GLY A 49 -15.90 1.16 13.31
C GLY A 49 -14.47 1.37 12.85
N ASN A 50 -14.18 2.49 12.15
CA ASN A 50 -12.86 2.84 11.62
C ASN A 50 -12.29 1.80 10.64
N LYS A 51 -13.19 1.02 10.02
CA LYS A 51 -12.85 0.12 8.92
C LYS A 51 -12.60 0.94 7.67
N GLN A 52 -11.68 0.47 6.84
CA GLN A 52 -11.35 1.15 5.60
C GLN A 52 -10.98 0.17 4.51
N PHE A 53 -11.23 0.59 3.29
CA PHE A 53 -10.76 -0.05 2.07
C PHE A 53 -10.34 1.03 1.08
N TYR A 54 -9.68 0.62 0.00
CA TYR A 54 -9.32 1.51 -1.09
C TYR A 54 -9.93 1.03 -2.39
N ILE A 55 -10.30 1.97 -3.25
CA ILE A 55 -10.72 1.69 -4.62
C ILE A 55 -9.74 2.35 -5.57
N ARG A 56 -9.19 1.56 -6.49
CA ARG A 56 -8.43 2.05 -7.63
C ARG A 56 -9.23 1.76 -8.91
N LEU A 57 -9.57 2.81 -9.65
CA LEU A 57 -10.21 2.66 -10.96
C LEU A 57 -9.14 2.32 -12.00
N LEU A 58 -9.37 1.26 -12.77
CA LEU A 58 -8.48 0.75 -13.81
C LEU A 58 -9.23 0.70 -15.16
N ASN A 59 -8.47 0.47 -16.23
CA ASN A 59 -9.03 0.26 -17.57
C ASN A 59 -10.03 1.35 -17.99
N ASN A 60 -9.65 2.62 -17.78
CA ASN A 60 -10.49 3.80 -18.02
C ASN A 60 -11.83 3.78 -17.25
N GLY A 61 -11.83 3.18 -16.05
CA GLY A 61 -13.01 3.08 -15.19
C GLY A 61 -13.91 1.89 -15.50
N ASN A 62 -13.51 0.96 -16.36
CA ASN A 62 -14.23 -0.29 -16.61
C ASN A 62 -13.99 -1.35 -15.54
N ASP A 63 -12.94 -1.18 -14.74
CA ASP A 63 -12.64 -2.06 -13.61
C ASP A 63 -12.40 -1.24 -12.35
N ALA A 64 -12.91 -1.71 -11.23
CA ALA A 64 -12.66 -1.18 -9.91
C ALA A 64 -11.90 -2.24 -9.10
N TRP A 65 -10.63 -1.95 -8.85
CA TRP A 65 -9.80 -2.78 -7.99
C TRP A 65 -10.07 -2.40 -6.54
N LEU A 66 -10.74 -3.30 -5.81
CA LEU A 66 -11.09 -3.15 -4.41
C LEU A 66 -10.00 -3.77 -3.54
N ILE A 67 -9.45 -2.96 -2.63
CA ILE A 67 -8.27 -3.29 -1.83
C ILE A 67 -8.68 -3.26 -0.36
N TYR A 68 -8.85 -4.44 0.23
CA TYR A 68 -9.06 -4.62 1.67
C TYR A 68 -7.71 -4.67 2.40
N PRO A 69 -7.71 -4.58 3.75
CA PRO A 69 -6.48 -4.72 4.53
C PRO A 69 -5.79 -6.08 4.37
N ASP A 70 -6.53 -7.14 4.06
CA ASP A 70 -6.09 -8.54 4.05
C ASP A 70 -6.07 -9.18 2.65
N HIS A 71 -6.85 -8.67 1.70
CA HIS A 71 -6.91 -9.19 0.33
C HIS A 71 -7.36 -8.13 -0.67
N GLU A 72 -7.28 -8.45 -1.97
CA GLU A 72 -7.72 -7.56 -3.06
C GLU A 72 -8.62 -8.32 -4.04
N VAL A 73 -9.54 -7.61 -4.69
CA VAL A 73 -10.46 -8.18 -5.67
C VAL A 73 -10.74 -7.21 -6.80
N ASN A 74 -10.74 -7.71 -8.04
CA ASN A 74 -11.19 -6.93 -9.19
C ASN A 74 -12.71 -7.00 -9.33
N LEU A 75 -13.35 -5.86 -9.47
CA LEU A 75 -14.77 -5.74 -9.78
C LEU A 75 -14.92 -5.17 -11.19
N SER A 76 -15.61 -5.91 -12.06
CA SER A 76 -15.89 -5.42 -13.41
C SER A 76 -17.14 -4.57 -13.42
N LYS A 77 -17.12 -3.51 -14.23
CA LYS A 77 -18.25 -2.62 -14.43
C LYS A 77 -19.45 -3.38 -14.98
N SER A 78 -20.60 -3.19 -14.36
CA SER A 78 -21.86 -3.78 -14.79
C SER A 78 -22.31 -3.15 -16.10
N ALA A 79 -22.82 -3.97 -17.02
CA ALA A 79 -23.38 -3.48 -18.28
C ALA A 79 -24.63 -2.62 -18.07
N ASP A 80 -25.36 -2.85 -16.98
CA ASP A 80 -26.67 -2.22 -16.72
C ASP A 80 -26.53 -0.83 -16.06
N ASN A 81 -25.40 -0.55 -15.42
CA ASN A 81 -25.19 0.71 -14.70
C ASN A 81 -23.71 1.09 -14.65
N ASN A 82 -23.40 2.28 -15.20
CA ASN A 82 -22.03 2.78 -15.30
C ASN A 82 -21.31 3.05 -13.98
N ASN A 83 -22.04 3.05 -12.87
CA ASN A 83 -21.52 3.31 -11.53
C ASN A 83 -21.52 2.06 -10.65
N ARG A 84 -21.95 0.92 -11.20
CA ARG A 84 -22.02 -0.37 -10.50
C ARG A 84 -20.90 -1.27 -10.98
N TYR A 85 -20.21 -1.88 -10.02
CA TYR A 85 -19.14 -2.84 -10.25
C TYR A 85 -19.44 -4.12 -9.48
N THR A 86 -19.15 -5.28 -10.07
CA THR A 86 -19.53 -6.57 -9.49
C THR A 86 -18.47 -7.63 -9.68
N SER A 87 -18.35 -8.55 -8.72
CA SER A 87 -17.58 -9.79 -8.84
C SER A 87 -18.14 -10.83 -7.88
N GLY A 88 -18.76 -11.89 -8.40
CA GLY A 88 -19.46 -12.88 -7.59
C GLY A 88 -20.58 -12.25 -6.76
N VAL A 89 -20.47 -12.35 -5.43
CA VAL A 89 -21.43 -11.78 -4.47
C VAL A 89 -21.16 -10.30 -4.15
N ILE A 90 -20.00 -9.77 -4.52
CA ILE A 90 -19.60 -8.41 -4.17
C ILE A 90 -20.21 -7.44 -5.18
N THR A 91 -20.93 -6.45 -4.68
CA THR A 91 -21.46 -5.31 -5.44
C THR A 91 -20.95 -3.99 -4.85
N LEU A 92 -20.33 -3.19 -5.69
CA LEU A 92 -19.89 -1.83 -5.38
C LEU A 92 -20.71 -0.84 -6.21
N LEU A 93 -21.27 0.18 -5.57
CA LEU A 93 -22.01 1.25 -6.23
C LEU A 93 -21.40 2.61 -5.84
N ILE A 94 -20.85 3.32 -6.81
CA ILE A 94 -20.20 4.63 -6.60
C ILE A 94 -21.16 5.74 -7.03
N ASN A 95 -21.77 6.43 -6.07
CA ASN A 95 -22.72 7.53 -6.30
C ASN A 95 -22.12 8.87 -5.88
N GLY A 96 -21.12 9.35 -6.63
CA GLY A 96 -20.44 10.62 -6.35
C GLY A 96 -19.80 10.63 -4.96
N ASP A 97 -20.44 11.34 -4.02
CA ASP A 97 -19.94 11.52 -2.65
C ASP A 97 -20.23 10.33 -1.72
N GLN A 98 -21.06 9.39 -2.15
CA GLN A 98 -21.41 8.19 -1.37
C GLN A 98 -21.13 6.92 -2.15
N THR A 99 -20.54 5.94 -1.47
CA THR A 99 -20.26 4.63 -2.05
C THR A 99 -20.88 3.55 -1.17
N THR A 100 -21.63 2.65 -1.80
CA THR A 100 -22.19 1.47 -1.15
C THR A 100 -21.37 0.27 -1.56
N LEU A 101 -20.87 -0.47 -0.58
CA LEU A 101 -20.20 -1.75 -0.77
C LEU A 101 -21.03 -2.83 -0.08
N ASP A 102 -21.49 -3.79 -0.86
CA ASP A 102 -22.12 -5.02 -0.38
C ASP A 102 -21.19 -6.17 -0.76
N ASP A 103 -20.50 -6.75 0.21
CA ASP A 103 -19.60 -7.89 0.03
C ASP A 103 -20.26 -9.22 0.44
N GLY A 104 -21.57 -9.21 0.69
CA GLY A 104 -22.31 -10.35 1.23
C GLY A 104 -22.22 -10.48 2.76
N GLU A 105 -21.39 -9.67 3.43
CA GLU A 105 -21.28 -9.63 4.88
C GLU A 105 -22.06 -8.42 5.43
N LYS A 106 -23.26 -8.69 5.98
CA LYS A 106 -24.27 -7.66 6.36
C LYS A 106 -23.78 -6.49 7.23
N ILE A 107 -22.60 -6.57 7.85
CA ILE A 107 -22.11 -5.59 8.85
C ILE A 107 -20.65 -5.16 8.58
N ALA A 108 -19.98 -5.68 7.54
CA ALA A 108 -18.55 -5.47 7.37
C ALA A 108 -18.20 -4.04 6.95
N TYR A 109 -18.93 -3.42 6.01
CA TYR A 109 -18.59 -2.08 5.50
C TYR A 109 -19.83 -1.20 5.31
N VAL A 110 -20.24 -0.52 6.37
CA VAL A 110 -21.43 0.35 6.38
C VAL A 110 -21.05 1.83 6.56
N ALA A 111 -21.87 2.73 6.00
CA ALA A 111 -21.72 4.19 6.09
C ALA A 111 -20.36 4.73 5.59
N CYS A 112 -19.82 4.13 4.53
CA CYS A 112 -18.50 4.45 3.99
C CYS A 112 -18.44 5.81 3.28
N LYS A 113 -17.44 6.62 3.62
CA LYS A 113 -17.21 7.95 3.06
C LYS A 113 -15.85 8.05 2.36
N PRO A 114 -15.80 8.58 1.11
CA PRO A 114 -14.55 8.81 0.43
C PRO A 114 -13.72 9.84 1.20
N GLN A 115 -12.44 9.55 1.39
CA GLN A 115 -11.46 10.48 1.92
C GLN A 115 -10.81 11.19 0.74
N LEU A 116 -11.30 12.38 0.42
CA LEU A 116 -10.67 13.23 -0.59
C LEU A 116 -9.28 13.63 -0.08
N LYS A 117 -8.22 13.23 -0.80
CA LYS A 117 -6.89 13.77 -0.56
C LYS A 117 -6.95 15.27 -0.91
N LYS A 118 -6.71 16.10 0.12
CA LYS A 118 -6.68 17.56 0.01
C LYS A 118 -5.36 18.03 -0.56
#